data_AF-A0A2S8NSU7-F1
#
_entry.id   AF-A0A2S8NSU7-F1
#
_cell.length_a   1.000
_cell.length_b   1.000
_cell.length_c   1.000
_cell.angle_alpha   90.00
_cell.angle_beta   90.00
_cell.angle_gamma   90.00
#
_symmetry.space_group_name_H-M   'P 1'
#
loop_
_entity.id
_entity.type
_entity.pdbx_description
1 polymer ?
#
loop_
_entity_poly.entity_id
_entity_poly.type
_entity_poly.pdbx_seq_one_letter_code
_entity_poly.pdbx_strand_id
1 'polypeptide(L)'
;MKINLKQNSFAWFQHRKNFVNASEIGTILGLNPYETKEELIKKKLFGSSFVSNEAVEHGKKMEPQANLFFSVKTKRNYEPSVFTKDIFSASLDGYHEESKTMLEIKCPL
;
A
#
# COMPACT_ATOMS: atom_id res chain seq x y z
N MET A 1 -6.81 12.96 4.25
CA MET A 1 -5.83 14.00 3.89
C MET A 1 -4.54 13.35 3.42
N LYS A 2 -3.91 13.92 2.37
CA LYS A 2 -2.60 13.48 1.87
C LYS A 2 -1.53 13.89 2.88
N ILE A 3 -0.56 13.03 3.15
CA ILE A 3 0.58 13.33 4.04
C ILE A 3 1.90 13.19 3.28
N ASN A 4 2.89 14.00 3.66
CA ASN A 4 4.25 13.89 3.10
C ASN A 4 5.00 12.74 3.79
N LEU A 5 4.91 11.54 3.21
CA LEU A 5 5.51 10.34 3.76
C LEU A 5 6.04 9.44 2.63
N LYS A 6 7.36 9.26 2.58
CA LYS A 6 8.01 8.42 1.57
C LYS A 6 7.71 6.94 1.85
N GLN A 7 7.04 6.26 0.93
CA GLN A 7 6.80 4.81 1.03
C GLN A 7 8.10 4.02 1.09
N ASN A 8 8.06 2.82 1.69
CA ASN A 8 9.22 1.96 1.95
C ASN A 8 10.31 2.57 2.85
N SER A 9 10.07 3.75 3.45
CA SER A 9 10.96 4.32 4.47
C SER A 9 10.65 3.74 5.85
N PHE A 10 11.60 3.83 6.77
CA PHE A 10 11.39 3.47 8.18
C PHE A 10 10.19 4.22 8.79
N ALA A 11 10.08 5.52 8.53
CA ALA A 11 8.95 6.34 9.01
C ALA A 11 7.61 5.81 8.48
N TRP A 12 7.56 5.36 7.23
CA TRP A 12 6.36 4.75 6.66
C TRP A 12 5.99 3.43 7.33
N PHE A 13 6.98 2.57 7.61
CA PHE A 13 6.72 1.34 8.35
C PHE A 13 6.20 1.61 9.77
N GLN A 14 6.72 2.61 10.48
CA GLN A 14 6.20 2.99 11.80
C GLN A 14 4.79 3.59 11.72
N HIS A 15 4.55 4.45 10.74
CA HIS A 15 3.21 5.01 10.45
C HIS A 15 2.18 3.90 10.31
N ARG A 16 2.45 2.89 9.47
CA ARG A 16 1.52 1.77 9.23
C ARG A 16 1.17 0.93 10.46
N LYS A 17 2.00 0.90 11.50
CA LYS A 17 1.70 0.18 12.74
C LYS A 17 0.56 0.84 13.51
N ASN A 18 0.43 2.16 13.41
CA ASN A 18 -0.52 2.96 14.19
C ASN A 18 -1.87 3.18 13.50
N PHE A 19 -2.08 2.63 12.29
CA PHE A 19 -3.29 2.82 11.49
C PHE A 19 -3.84 1.48 11.00
N VAL A 20 -5.14 1.44 10.69
CA VAL A 20 -5.75 0.39 9.88
C VAL A 20 -5.44 0.68 8.41
N ASN A 21 -4.64 -0.17 7.78
CA ASN A 21 -4.20 0.06 6.41
C ASN A 21 -5.22 -0.50 5.40
N ALA A 22 -5.35 0.11 4.23
CA ALA A 22 -6.25 -0.35 3.16
C ALA A 22 -6.10 -1.85 2.83
N SER A 23 -4.85 -2.35 2.80
CA SER A 23 -4.53 -3.77 2.56
C SER A 23 -5.05 -4.72 3.64
N GLU A 24 -5.41 -4.23 4.82
CA GLU A 24 -5.85 -5.03 5.97
C GLU A 24 -7.39 -5.17 6.03
N ILE A 25 -8.13 -4.37 5.23
CA ILE A 25 -9.60 -4.36 5.24
C ILE A 25 -10.16 -5.72 4.83
N GLY A 26 -9.55 -6.40 3.85
CA GLY A 26 -9.94 -7.76 3.47
C GLY A 26 -9.87 -8.74 4.64
N THR A 27 -8.80 -8.68 5.44
CA THR A 27 -8.63 -9.50 6.65
C THR A 27 -9.70 -9.15 7.71
N ILE A 28 -9.93 -7.85 7.98
CA ILE A 28 -10.93 -7.39 8.96
C ILE A 28 -12.35 -7.85 8.60
N LEU A 29 -12.69 -7.84 7.31
CA LEU A 29 -13.98 -8.32 6.82
C LEU A 29 -14.08 -9.86 6.78
N GLY A 30 -12.98 -10.58 6.94
CA GLY A 30 -12.93 -12.05 6.83
C GLY A 30 -12.95 -12.55 5.37
N LEU A 31 -12.50 -11.71 4.43
CA LEU A 31 -12.44 -12.00 2.99
C LEU A 31 -11.03 -12.35 2.50
N ASN A 32 -10.01 -12.22 3.36
CA ASN A 32 -8.64 -12.54 3.01
C ASN A 32 -8.38 -14.05 3.20
N PRO A 33 -8.02 -14.80 2.13
CA PRO A 33 -7.71 -16.22 2.24
C PRO A 33 -6.31 -16.50 2.83
N TYR A 34 -5.47 -15.47 3.02
CA TYR A 34 -4.06 -15.61 3.42
C TYR A 34 -3.75 -15.16 4.85
N GLU A 35 -4.67 -14.46 5.52
CA GLU A 35 -4.49 -13.94 6.89
C GLU A 35 -5.84 -13.90 7.59
N THR A 36 -5.89 -14.39 8.83
CA THR A 36 -7.05 -14.37 9.72
C THR A 36 -7.12 -13.07 10.55
N LYS A 37 -8.28 -12.78 11.14
CA LYS A 37 -8.45 -11.59 12.01
C LYS A 37 -7.55 -11.66 13.25
N GLU A 38 -7.42 -12.85 13.82
CA GLU A 38 -6.59 -13.13 14.99
C GLU A 38 -5.10 -12.90 14.69
N GLU A 39 -4.62 -13.32 13.52
CA GLU A 39 -3.24 -13.06 13.07
C GLU A 39 -2.98 -11.56 12.89
N LEU A 40 -3.91 -10.84 12.26
CA LEU A 40 -3.80 -9.39 12.11
C LEU A 40 -3.77 -8.67 13.46
N ILE A 41 -4.63 -9.05 14.42
CA ILE A 41 -4.62 -8.48 15.78
C ILE A 41 -3.28 -8.73 16.46
N LYS A 42 -2.76 -9.96 16.43
CA LYS A 42 -1.44 -10.28 17.00
C LYS A 42 -0.34 -9.42 16.38
N LYS A 43 -0.34 -9.27 15.05
CA LYS A 43 0.61 -8.42 14.32
C LYS A 43 0.51 -6.94 14.72
N LYS A 44 -0.69 -6.42 14.97
CA LYS A 44 -0.89 -5.02 15.40
C LYS A 44 -0.45 -4.78 16.84
N LEU A 45 -0.67 -5.75 17.75
CA LEU A 45 -0.34 -5.61 19.17
C LEU A 45 1.13 -5.88 19.47
N PHE A 46 1.72 -6.90 18.84
CA PHE A 46 3.06 -7.40 19.18
C PHE A 46 4.09 -7.14 18.08
N GLY A 47 3.66 -6.63 16.93
CA GLY A 47 4.49 -6.54 15.74
C GLY A 47 4.64 -7.89 15.03
N SER A 48 5.20 -7.86 13.82
CA SER A 48 5.63 -9.05 13.10
C SER A 48 6.90 -8.73 12.32
N SER A 49 7.78 -9.72 12.15
CA SER A 49 8.76 -9.67 11.07
C SER A 49 8.03 -9.93 9.76
N PHE A 50 8.03 -8.95 8.85
CA PHE A 50 7.55 -9.19 7.51
C PHE A 50 8.54 -10.10 6.80
N VAL A 51 8.11 -11.32 6.48
CA VAL A 51 8.87 -12.24 5.63
C VAL A 51 8.40 -12.02 4.21
N SER A 52 9.30 -11.55 3.35
CA SER A 52 8.99 -11.35 1.95
C SER A 52 8.93 -12.69 1.20
N ASN A 53 8.31 -12.68 0.03
CA ASN A 53 8.26 -13.82 -0.88
C ASN A 53 8.52 -13.34 -2.32
N GLU A 54 8.63 -14.29 -3.25
CA GLU A 54 8.93 -14.01 -4.65
C GLU A 54 7.93 -13.05 -5.30
N ALA A 55 6.63 -13.21 -5.02
CA ALA A 55 5.59 -12.36 -5.59
C ALA A 55 5.68 -10.91 -5.07
N VAL A 56 6.00 -10.73 -3.78
CA VAL A 56 6.23 -9.40 -3.19
C VAL A 56 7.46 -8.74 -3.80
N GLU A 57 8.57 -9.47 -3.92
CA GLU A 57 9.81 -8.90 -4.49
C GLU A 57 9.66 -8.59 -5.99
N HIS A 58 8.94 -9.44 -6.73
CA HIS A 58 8.57 -9.15 -8.12
C HIS A 58 7.72 -7.88 -8.21
N GLY A 59 6.68 -7.76 -7.37
CA GLY A 59 5.84 -6.57 -7.28
C GLY A 59 6.65 -5.29 -7.06
N LYS A 60 7.46 -5.25 -6.00
CA LYS A 60 8.34 -4.11 -5.68
C LYS A 60 9.26 -3.75 -6.84
N LYS A 61 9.80 -4.75 -7.54
CA LYS A 61 10.71 -4.55 -8.66
C LYS A 61 10.01 -3.99 -9.89
N MET A 62 8.75 -4.36 -10.15
CA MET A 62 8.06 -4.08 -11.41
C MET A 62 7.08 -2.89 -11.34
N GLU A 63 6.58 -2.57 -10.15
CA GLU A 63 5.62 -1.50 -9.93
C GLU A 63 6.09 -0.12 -10.46
N PRO A 64 7.35 0.33 -10.25
CA PRO A 64 7.80 1.62 -10.82
C PRO A 64 7.74 1.67 -12.34
N GLN A 65 8.06 0.57 -13.03
CA GLN A 65 8.03 0.46 -14.48
C GLN A 65 6.58 0.45 -15.00
N ALA A 66 5.69 -0.25 -14.30
CA ALA A 66 4.27 -0.27 -14.61
C ALA A 66 3.63 1.12 -14.44
N ASN A 67 3.96 1.83 -13.36
CA ASN A 67 3.53 3.21 -13.14
C ASN A 67 4.06 4.11 -14.27
N LEU A 68 5.36 4.07 -14.56
CA LEU A 68 5.96 4.87 -15.65
C LEU A 68 5.26 4.62 -16.99
N PHE A 69 5.04 3.36 -17.35
CA PHE A 69 4.32 2.99 -18.57
C PHE A 69 2.91 3.58 -18.61
N PHE A 70 2.14 3.41 -17.52
CA PHE A 70 0.78 3.92 -17.43
C PHE A 70 0.74 5.46 -17.47
N SER A 71 1.66 6.11 -16.77
CA SER A 71 1.80 7.57 -16.74
C SER A 71 2.12 8.15 -18.11
N VAL A 72 3.05 7.54 -18.86
CA VAL A 72 3.37 7.92 -20.25
C VAL A 72 2.16 7.70 -21.17
N LYS A 73 1.53 6.53 -21.10
CA LYS A 73 0.37 6.18 -21.95
C LYS A 73 -0.80 7.14 -21.74
N THR A 74 -1.04 7.55 -20.49
CA THR A 74 -2.16 8.42 -20.12
C THR A 74 -1.82 9.90 -20.14
N LYS A 75 -0.53 10.26 -20.32
CA LYS A 75 -0.01 11.63 -20.19
C LYS A 75 -0.40 12.26 -18.84
N ARG A 76 -0.31 11.48 -17.77
CA ARG A 76 -0.63 11.89 -16.39
C ARG A 76 0.45 11.41 -15.46
N ASN A 77 0.93 12.26 -14.56
CA ASN A 77 1.98 11.88 -13.63
C ASN A 77 1.40 11.32 -12.33
N TYR A 78 1.42 10.00 -12.16
CA TYR A 78 0.92 9.35 -10.95
C TYR A 78 2.02 9.16 -9.91
N GLU A 79 1.97 9.93 -8.82
CA GLU A 79 3.00 9.89 -7.78
C GLU A 79 2.56 9.02 -6.59
N PRO A 80 3.42 8.10 -6.08
CA PRO A 80 3.13 7.35 -4.87
C PRO A 80 2.76 8.29 -3.72
N SER A 81 1.63 8.02 -3.07
CA SER A 81 1.05 8.97 -2.11
C SER A 81 0.43 8.25 -0.93
N VAL A 82 0.57 8.82 0.27
CA VAL A 82 -0.06 8.29 1.49
C VAL A 82 -1.19 9.21 1.92
N PHE A 83 -2.35 8.63 2.20
CA PHE A 83 -3.53 9.33 2.69
C PHE A 83 -3.97 8.74 4.03
N THR A 84 -4.44 9.60 4.92
CA THR A 84 -5.04 9.20 6.20
C THR A 84 -6.45 9.75 6.33
N LYS A 85 -7.32 9.01 7.04
CA LYS A 85 -8.63 9.49 7.47
C LYS A 85 -8.99 8.75 8.76
N ASP A 86 -9.18 9.47 9.86
CA ASP A 86 -9.45 8.90 11.18
C ASP A 86 -8.39 7.83 11.53
N ILE A 87 -8.81 6.60 11.81
CA ILE A 87 -7.91 5.47 12.10
C ILE A 87 -7.36 4.79 10.85
N PHE A 88 -7.77 5.21 9.65
CA PHE A 88 -7.42 4.57 8.39
C PHE A 88 -6.24 5.23 7.68
N SER A 89 -5.45 4.41 7.00
CA SER A 89 -4.33 4.82 6.16
C SER A 89 -4.33 4.04 4.85
N ALA A 90 -4.08 4.73 3.73
CA ALA A 90 -3.90 4.13 2.42
C ALA A 90 -2.58 4.60 1.82
N SER A 91 -1.76 3.66 1.37
CA SER A 91 -0.56 3.94 0.58
C SER A 91 -0.91 3.58 -0.85
N LEU A 92 -1.06 4.59 -1.70
CA LEU A 92 -1.45 4.44 -3.10
C LEU A 92 -0.20 4.27 -3.96
N ASP A 93 -0.23 3.34 -4.91
CA ASP A 93 0.87 3.13 -5.87
C ASP A 93 1.04 4.35 -6.80
N GLY A 94 -0.03 5.11 -7.00
CA GLY A 94 0.01 6.41 -7.62
C GLY A 94 -1.21 7.28 -7.34
N TYR A 95 -1.02 8.60 -7.35
CA TYR A 95 -2.09 9.58 -7.26
C TYR A 95 -1.83 10.73 -8.23
N HIS A 96 -2.84 11.06 -9.04
CA HIS A 96 -2.77 12.18 -9.95
C HIS A 96 -3.52 13.38 -9.34
N GLU A 97 -2.77 14.42 -8.97
CA GLU A 97 -3.28 15.54 -8.19
C GLU A 97 -4.34 16.37 -8.94
N GLU A 98 -4.21 16.51 -10.26
CA GLU A 98 -5.13 17.34 -11.06
C GLU A 98 -6.50 16.67 -11.23
N SER A 99 -6.52 15.39 -11.63
CA SER A 99 -7.77 14.66 -11.83
C SER A 99 -8.33 14.01 -10.57
N LYS A 100 -7.60 14.08 -9.44
CA LYS A 100 -7.96 13.44 -8.17
C LYS A 100 -8.21 11.93 -8.29
N THR A 101 -7.50 11.27 -9.21
CA THR A 101 -7.63 9.83 -9.46
C THR A 101 -6.50 9.06 -8.77
N MET A 102 -6.84 7.88 -8.26
CA MET A 102 -5.91 6.93 -7.66
C MET A 102 -5.49 5.87 -8.68
N LEU A 103 -4.30 5.32 -8.49
CA LEU A 103 -3.76 4.21 -9.25
C LEU A 103 -3.31 3.12 -8.27
N GLU A 104 -3.79 1.90 -8.51
CA GLU A 104 -3.37 0.67 -7.84
C GLU A 104 -2.81 -0.25 -8.93
N ILE A 105 -1.62 -0.79 -8.72
CA ILE A 105 -0.88 -1.63 -9.65
C ILE A 105 -0.74 -3.02 -9.03
N LYS A 106 -0.86 -4.04 -9.88
CA LYS A 106 -0.53 -5.42 -9.52
C LYS A 106 0.39 -5.98 -10.59
N CYS A 107 1.53 -6.49 -10.15
CA CYS A 107 2.48 -7.23 -10.98
C CYS A 107 2.50 -8.68 -10.48
N PRO A 108 1.56 -9.54 -10.94
CA PRO A 108 1.58 -10.96 -10.59
C PRO A 108 2.81 -11.65 -11.20
N LEU A 109 3.23 -12.75 -10.57
CA LEU A 109 4.23 -13.67 -11.12
C LEU A 109 3.73 -14.35 -12.40
#